data_AF-A0A800F9H3-F1
#
_entry.id   AF-A0A800F9H3-F1
#
_cell.length_a   1.000
_cell.length_b   1.000
_cell.length_c   1.000
_cell.angle_alpha   90.00
_cell.angle_beta   90.00
_cell.angle_gamma   90.00
#
_symmetry.space_group_name_H-M   'P 1'
#
loop_
_entity.id
_entity.type
_entity.pdbx_description
1 polymer ?
#
loop_
_entity_poly.entity_id
_entity_poly.type
_entity_poly.pdbx_seq_one_letter_code
_entity_poly.pdbx_strand_id
1 'polypeptide(L)'
;MRTESKCLGRADATGDAGVPEPLFVLDLASEPARTEFTPPSLEGLDATEPPTLLEQEGSVVVYLGNRDDRNWFLILDGRSPSEPLDSDAKEDLMFLAGECAGLLFFRQLADAEEDSNGK
;
A
#
# COMPACT_ATOMS: atom_id res chain seq x y z
N MET A 1 29.59 -16.21 5.61
CA MET A 1 28.21 -16.22 6.13
C MET A 1 27.39 -15.29 5.25
N ARG A 2 26.53 -15.85 4.39
CA ARG A 2 25.56 -15.09 3.59
C ARG A 2 24.22 -15.31 4.27
N THR A 3 23.58 -14.25 4.72
CA THR A 3 22.23 -14.30 5.28
C THR A 3 21.26 -14.11 4.11
N GLU A 4 20.60 -15.20 3.72
CA GLU A 4 19.54 -15.17 2.71
C GLU A 4 18.26 -14.68 3.38
N SER A 5 17.83 -13.46 3.06
CA SER A 5 16.51 -12.96 3.42
C SER A 5 15.47 -13.62 2.51
N LYS A 6 14.90 -14.72 2.99
CA LYS A 6 13.84 -15.46 2.31
C LYS A 6 12.48 -14.97 2.84
N CYS A 7 11.94 -13.92 2.23
CA CYS A 7 10.50 -13.64 2.35
C CYS A 7 9.78 -14.57 1.39
N LEU A 8 9.36 -15.74 1.87
CA LEU A 8 8.40 -16.61 1.19
C LEU A 8 7.16 -16.72 2.09
N GLY A 9 6.09 -16.03 1.70
CA GLY A 9 4.78 -16.15 2.32
C GLY A 9 3.70 -15.99 1.25
N ARG A 10 3.35 -17.09 0.58
CA ARG A 10 2.18 -17.19 -0.29
C ARG A 10 0.93 -17.08 0.59
N ALA A 11 0.10 -16.04 0.40
CA ALA A 11 -1.18 -15.93 1.08
C ALA A 11 -2.13 -17.04 0.58
N ASP A 12 -2.56 -17.91 1.49
CA ASP A 12 -3.57 -18.94 1.25
C ASP A 12 -4.97 -18.31 1.19
N ALA A 13 -5.83 -18.87 0.34
CA ALA A 13 -7.20 -18.44 0.04
C ALA A 13 -8.18 -18.70 1.19
N THR A 14 -7.95 -18.07 2.35
CA THR A 14 -8.79 -18.21 3.54
C THR A 14 -8.80 -16.91 4.33
N GLY A 15 -9.60 -15.92 3.89
CA GLY A 15 -10.29 -14.89 4.71
C GLY A 15 -9.54 -14.09 5.78
N ASP A 16 -8.23 -14.29 5.95
CA ASP A 16 -7.33 -13.51 6.77
C ASP A 16 -6.68 -12.54 5.79
N ALA A 17 -7.07 -11.27 5.85
CA ALA A 17 -6.40 -10.24 5.07
C ALA A 17 -4.96 -10.19 5.58
N GLY A 18 -4.06 -10.90 4.88
CA GLY A 18 -2.66 -11.01 5.25
C GLY A 18 -2.06 -9.63 5.51
N VAL A 19 -1.07 -9.59 6.40
CA VAL A 19 -0.33 -8.35 6.70
C VAL A 19 0.21 -7.78 5.38
N PRO A 20 -0.03 -6.48 5.07
CA PRO A 20 0.49 -5.89 3.84
C PRO A 20 2.01 -6.05 3.74
N GLU A 21 2.52 -6.36 2.56
CA GLU A 21 3.96 -6.42 2.31
C GLU A 21 4.45 -5.09 1.72
N PRO A 22 5.58 -4.52 2.22
CA PRO A 22 6.09 -3.25 1.71
C PRO A 22 6.71 -3.43 0.32
N LEU A 23 6.11 -2.81 -0.69
CA LEU A 23 6.65 -2.79 -2.07
C LEU A 23 7.74 -1.71 -2.24
N PHE A 24 7.50 -0.52 -1.68
CA PHE A 24 8.41 0.62 -1.72
C PHE A 24 8.27 1.40 -0.41
N VAL A 25 9.41 1.77 0.19
CA VAL A 25 9.44 2.49 1.47
C VAL A 25 10.30 3.74 1.30
N LEU A 26 9.72 4.89 1.63
CA LEU A 26 10.42 6.17 1.73
C LEU A 26 10.40 6.64 3.17
N ASP A 27 11.54 6.52 3.84
CA ASP A 27 11.72 7.00 5.22
C ASP A 27 12.82 8.06 5.23
N LEU A 28 12.41 9.33 5.30
CA LEU A 28 13.34 10.45 5.28
C LEU A 28 14.06 10.65 6.64
N ALA A 29 13.63 9.93 7.68
CA ALA A 29 14.16 10.08 9.04
C ALA A 29 15.21 9.01 9.41
N SER A 30 15.42 7.99 8.57
CA SER A 30 16.32 6.87 8.87
C SER A 30 17.10 6.40 7.64
N GLU A 31 18.35 5.98 7.87
CA GLU A 31 19.18 5.29 6.90
C GLU A 31 19.87 4.09 7.59
N PRO A 32 19.47 2.83 7.31
CA PRO A 32 18.51 2.41 6.28
C PRO A 32 17.05 2.77 6.64
N ALA A 33 16.19 2.82 5.61
CA ALA A 33 14.76 3.06 5.79
C ALA A 33 14.13 1.98 6.67
N ARG A 34 13.26 2.38 7.61
CA ARG A 34 12.52 1.44 8.45
C ARG A 34 11.43 0.77 7.62
N THR A 35 11.47 -0.56 7.53
CA THR A 35 10.47 -1.35 6.80
C THR A 35 9.37 -1.93 7.70
N GLU A 36 9.53 -1.79 9.01
CA GLU A 36 8.53 -2.17 10.00
C GLU A 36 7.47 -1.06 10.07
N PHE A 37 6.20 -1.44 10.00
CA PHE A 37 5.06 -0.53 10.15
C PHE A 37 3.91 -1.25 10.83
N THR A 38 3.00 -0.47 11.43
CA THR A 38 1.76 -1.00 11.98
C THR A 38 0.78 -1.23 10.83
N PRO A 39 0.29 -2.48 10.62
CA PRO A 39 -0.72 -2.73 9.59
C PRO A 39 -1.97 -1.91 9.88
N PRO A 40 -2.51 -1.19 8.88
CA PRO A 40 -3.69 -0.36 9.08
C PRO A 40 -4.93 -1.23 9.33
N SER A 41 -5.88 -0.72 10.12
CA SER A 41 -7.21 -1.34 10.17
C SER A 41 -7.89 -1.16 8.82
N LEU A 42 -8.28 -2.26 8.17
CA LEU A 42 -8.99 -2.22 6.90
C LEU A 42 -10.52 -2.17 7.06
N GLU A 43 -11.00 -2.05 8.31
CA GLU A 43 -12.42 -1.93 8.60
C GLU A 43 -13.05 -0.75 7.84
N GLY A 44 -14.06 -1.04 7.03
CA GLY A 44 -14.78 -0.04 6.24
C GLY A 44 -14.31 0.13 4.80
N LEU A 45 -13.24 -0.54 4.35
CA LEU A 45 -12.76 -0.45 2.97
C LEU A 45 -13.58 -1.26 1.97
N ASP A 46 -14.12 -2.41 2.39
CA ASP A 46 -14.84 -3.36 1.53
C ASP A 46 -16.06 -2.76 0.80
N ALA A 47 -16.52 -1.57 1.21
CA ALA A 47 -17.67 -0.88 0.65
C ALA A 47 -17.31 0.42 -0.11
N THR A 48 -16.03 0.68 -0.38
CA THR A 48 -15.56 1.97 -0.93
C THR A 48 -14.94 1.83 -2.32
N GLU A 49 -15.23 2.78 -3.21
CA GLU A 49 -14.56 2.85 -4.52
C GLU A 49 -13.14 3.43 -4.37
N PRO A 50 -12.11 2.82 -4.96
CA PRO A 50 -10.75 3.38 -4.95
C PRO A 50 -10.62 4.57 -5.92
N PRO A 51 -9.73 5.55 -5.63
CA PRO A 51 -8.97 5.69 -4.40
C PRO A 51 -9.85 6.13 -3.22
N THR A 52 -9.58 5.64 -2.01
CA THR A 52 -10.27 6.05 -0.77
C THR A 52 -9.28 6.28 0.37
N LEU A 53 -9.43 7.41 1.09
CA LEU A 53 -8.60 7.80 2.22
C LEU A 53 -9.25 7.46 3.56
N LEU A 54 -8.47 6.86 4.45
CA LEU A 54 -8.81 6.59 5.84
C LEU A 54 -7.79 7.26 6.77
N GLU A 55 -8.29 8.09 7.67
CA GLU A 55 -7.48 8.65 8.75
C GLU A 55 -7.55 7.73 9.97
N GLN A 56 -6.40 7.33 10.49
CA GLN A 56 -6.26 6.52 11.69
C GLN A 56 -5.34 7.25 12.69
N GLU A 57 -5.33 6.81 13.94
CA GLU A 57 -4.51 7.45 14.96
C GLU A 57 -3.02 7.33 14.61
N GLY A 58 -2.40 8.46 14.24
CA GLY A 58 -0.98 8.53 13.88
C GLY A 58 -0.63 8.13 12.44
N SER A 59 -1.60 7.70 11.63
CA SER A 59 -1.37 7.26 10.26
C SER A 59 -2.49 7.65 9.29
N VAL A 60 -2.16 7.82 8.02
CA VAL A 60 -3.12 7.99 6.93
C VAL A 60 -2.95 6.84 5.95
N VAL A 61 -4.06 6.24 5.53
CA VAL A 61 -4.09 5.07 4.67
C VAL A 61 -4.91 5.42 3.45
N VAL A 62 -4.39 5.17 2.26
CA VAL A 62 -5.14 5.28 1.02
C VAL A 62 -5.26 3.90 0.40
N TYR A 63 -6.48 3.43 0.22
CA TYR A 63 -6.77 2.27 -0.60
C TYR A 63 -6.67 2.66 -2.07
N LEU A 64 -5.76 2.02 -2.79
CA LEU A 64 -5.47 2.29 -4.21
C LEU A 64 -6.26 1.39 -5.16
N GLY A 65 -6.84 0.30 -4.64
CA GLY A 65 -7.65 -0.65 -5.40
C GLY A 65 -7.20 -2.09 -5.26
N ASN A 66 -7.90 -2.97 -5.96
CA ASN A 66 -7.64 -4.41 -5.98
C ASN A 66 -7.27 -4.87 -7.40
N ARG A 67 -6.36 -5.84 -7.50
CA ARG A 67 -6.06 -6.59 -8.72
C ARG A 67 -5.48 -7.96 -8.38
N ASP A 68 -5.92 -9.01 -9.09
CA ASP A 68 -5.39 -10.38 -8.98
C ASP A 68 -5.31 -10.87 -7.52
N ASP A 69 -6.43 -10.73 -6.79
CA ASP A 69 -6.57 -11.07 -5.36
C ASP A 69 -5.66 -10.27 -4.40
N ARG A 70 -5.00 -9.20 -4.88
CA ARG A 70 -4.17 -8.31 -4.08
C ARG A 70 -4.82 -6.95 -3.91
N ASN A 71 -4.82 -6.46 -2.67
CA ASN A 71 -5.20 -5.10 -2.33
C ASN A 71 -3.97 -4.21 -2.23
N TRP A 72 -4.07 -3.00 -2.77
CA TRP A 72 -2.98 -2.04 -2.84
C TRP A 72 -3.27 -0.85 -1.94
N PHE A 73 -2.26 -0.45 -1.17
CA PHE A 73 -2.37 0.61 -0.18
C PHE A 73 -1.17 1.55 -0.26
N LEU A 74 -1.43 2.84 -0.01
CA LEU A 74 -0.41 3.80 0.38
C LEU A 74 -0.58 4.08 1.88
N ILE A 75 0.48 3.89 2.67
CA ILE A 75 0.45 4.12 4.12
C ILE A 75 1.43 5.25 4.44
N LEU A 76 0.93 6.29 5.10
CA LEU A 76 1.71 7.37 5.66
C LEU A 76 1.74 7.20 7.18
N ASP A 77 2.89 6.85 7.72
CA ASP A 77 3.11 6.63 9.15
C ASP A 77 4.00 7.73 9.75
N GLY A 78 3.90 7.95 11.06
CA GLY A 78 4.68 8.95 11.80
C GLY A 78 4.02 10.32 11.91
N ARG A 79 2.70 10.40 11.73
CA ARG A 79 1.96 11.65 11.93
C ARG A 79 1.64 11.82 13.42
N SER A 80 1.75 13.05 13.94
CA SER A 80 1.20 13.35 15.26
C SER A 80 -0.32 13.24 15.19
N PRO A 81 -1.00 12.47 16.08
CA PRO A 81 -2.44 12.18 15.99
C PRO A 81 -3.35 13.39 16.25
N SER A 82 -2.80 14.59 16.45
CA SER A 82 -3.55 15.71 17.01
C SER A 82 -4.46 16.43 16.03
N GLU A 83 -4.22 16.35 14.71
CA GLU A 83 -5.00 17.12 13.73
C GLU A 83 -5.32 16.31 12.48
N PRO A 84 -6.62 16.19 12.10
CA PRO A 84 -7.03 15.65 10.80
C PRO A 84 -6.32 16.38 9.65
N LEU A 85 -6.17 15.72 8.51
CA LEU A 85 -5.78 16.41 7.28
C LEU A 85 -6.86 17.46 6.94
N ASP A 86 -6.41 18.65 6.56
CA ASP A 86 -7.29 19.65 5.95
C ASP A 86 -7.77 19.18 4.57
N SER A 87 -8.77 19.88 4.02
CA SER A 87 -9.39 19.51 2.74
C SER A 87 -8.40 19.49 1.59
N ASP A 88 -7.49 20.45 1.57
CA ASP A 88 -6.59 20.70 0.44
C ASP A 88 -5.52 19.61 0.43
N ALA A 89 -4.96 19.28 1.60
CA ALA A 89 -4.03 18.17 1.78
C ALA A 89 -4.67 16.82 1.46
N LYS A 90 -5.96 16.63 1.77
CA LYS A 90 -6.70 15.41 1.37
C LYS A 90 -6.84 15.32 -0.14
N GLU A 91 -7.21 16.40 -0.80
CA GLU A 91 -7.37 16.45 -2.26
C GLU A 91 -6.05 16.16 -2.97
N ASP A 92 -4.97 16.83 -2.56
CA ASP A 92 -3.62 16.62 -3.10
C ASP A 92 -3.16 15.17 -2.90
N LEU A 93 -3.36 14.61 -1.70
CA LEU A 93 -2.95 13.25 -1.39
C LEU A 93 -3.75 12.21 -2.18
N MET A 94 -5.05 12.44 -2.39
CA MET A 94 -5.90 11.59 -3.22
C MET A 94 -5.53 11.66 -4.70
N PHE A 95 -5.22 12.86 -5.21
CA PHE A 95 -4.75 13.06 -6.57
C PHE A 95 -3.43 12.31 -6.81
N LEU A 96 -2.43 12.52 -5.95
CA LEU A 96 -1.14 11.83 -6.04
C LEU A 96 -1.26 10.32 -5.89
N ALA A 97 -2.11 9.85 -4.97
CA ALA A 97 -2.39 8.43 -4.80
C ALA A 97 -3.00 7.81 -6.08
N GLY A 98 -3.89 8.53 -6.76
CA GLY A 98 -4.45 8.12 -8.05
C GLY A 98 -3.38 7.95 -9.15
N GLU A 99 -2.47 8.93 -9.27
CA GLU A 99 -1.35 8.85 -10.21
C GLU A 99 -0.41 7.67 -9.90
N CYS A 100 -0.09 7.45 -8.61
CA CYS A 100 0.69 6.29 -8.16
C CYS A 100 0.00 4.97 -8.48
N ALA A 101 -1.32 4.88 -8.22
CA ALA A 101 -2.11 3.70 -8.54
C ALA A 101 -2.05 3.39 -10.04
N GLY A 102 -2.20 4.41 -10.89
CA GLY A 102 -2.04 4.28 -12.34
C GLY A 102 -0.72 3.62 -12.71
N LEU A 103 0.40 4.11 -12.19
CA LEU A 103 1.74 3.54 -12.45
C LEU A 103 1.88 2.11 -11.95
N LEU A 104 1.34 1.78 -10.77
CA LEU A 104 1.37 0.41 -10.22
C LEU A 104 0.57 -0.57 -11.09
N PHE A 105 -0.59 -0.15 -11.60
CA PHE A 105 -1.41 -0.97 -12.50
C PHE A 105 -0.79 -1.11 -13.89
N PHE A 106 -0.15 -0.06 -14.43
CA PHE A 106 0.62 -0.15 -15.67
C PHE A 106 1.83 -1.07 -15.53
N ARG A 107 2.55 -1.00 -14.40
CA ARG A 107 3.70 -1.87 -14.15
C ARG A 107 3.29 -3.33 -14.05
N GLN A 108 2.22 -3.66 -13.33
CA GLN A 108 1.69 -5.03 -13.31
C GLN A 108 1.13 -5.48 -14.66
N LEU A 109 0.65 -4.55 -15.51
CA LEU A 109 0.32 -4.88 -16.89
C LEU A 109 1.57 -5.28 -17.68
N ALA A 110 2.67 -4.54 -17.53
CA ALA A 110 3.94 -4.86 -18.18
C ALA A 110 4.51 -6.20 -17.68
N ASP A 111 4.48 -6.45 -16.37
CA ASP A 111 4.96 -7.71 -15.78
C ASP A 111 4.05 -8.91 -16.20
N ALA A 112 2.73 -8.71 -16.36
CA ALA A 112 1.81 -9.76 -16.79
C ALA A 112 1.93 -10.11 -18.30
N GLU A 113 2.38 -9.18 -19.14
CA GLU A 113 2.66 -9.44 -20.55
C GLU A 113 3.91 -10.31 -20.75
N GLU A 114 4.92 -10.19 -19.89
CA GLU A 114 6.13 -11.03 -19.95
C GLU A 114 5.82 -12.51 -19.63
N ASP A 115 4.90 -12.78 -18.70
CA ASP A 115 4.47 -14.15 -18.37
C ASP A 115 3.59 -14.79 -19.47
N SER A 116 2.98 -13.98 -20.33
CA SER A 116 2.06 -14.44 -21.39
C SER A 116 2.75 -14.81 -22.70
N ASN A 117 4.02 -14.45 -22.89
CA ASN A 117 4.76 -14.72 -24.13
C ASN A 117 5.81 -15.85 -24.00
N GLY A 118 5.79 -16.59 -22.89
CA GLY A 118 6.59 -17.79 -22.67
C GLY A 118 5.86 -19.08 -23.07
N LYS A 119 5.50 -19.24 -24.34
CA LYS A 119 5.09 -20.55 -24.87
C LYS A 119 5.48 -20.76 -26.32
#